data_AF-A0AAD8X576-F1
#
_entry.id   AF-A0AAD8X576-F1
#
_cell.length_a   1.000
_cell.length_b   1.000
_cell.length_c   1.000
_cell.angle_alpha   90.00
_cell.angle_beta   90.00
_cell.angle_gamma   90.00
#
_symmetry.space_group_name_H-M   'P 1'
#
loop_
_entity.id
_entity.type
_entity.pdbx_description
1 polymer ?
#
loop_
_entity_poly.entity_id
_entity_poly.type
_entity_poly.pdbx_seq_one_letter_code
_entity_poly.pdbx_strand_id
1 'polypeptide(L)'
;MRLLEGSDPAPPEFVDAEDAAKKKIHVPNLAYNVWISRDQQVVSYIVNSLSEDILSHVYGMVHAAEVWSAPYMPSYQHQFAPAPYMYPYMPPPHQQRSPRPPQKPPQQQ
;
A
#
# COMPACT_ATOMS: atom_id res chain seq x y z
N MET A 1 17.50 -3.60 14.39
CA MET A 1 16.32 -3.96 15.21
C MET A 1 15.27 -4.45 14.21
N ARG A 2 15.16 -5.77 13.96
CA ARG A 2 14.69 -6.29 12.65
C ARG A 2 13.25 -5.92 12.27
N LEU A 3 12.35 -5.81 13.25
CA LEU A 3 10.96 -5.36 13.04
C LEU A 3 10.85 -3.90 12.57
N LEU A 4 11.76 -3.02 13.02
CA LEU A 4 11.77 -1.61 12.61
C LEU A 4 12.34 -1.42 11.20
N GLU A 5 13.25 -2.31 10.82
CA GLU A 5 13.95 -2.28 9.53
C GLU A 5 13.17 -3.03 8.44
N GLY A 6 12.04 -3.66 8.76
CA GLY A 6 11.28 -4.51 7.83
C GLY A 6 12.03 -5.79 7.41
N SER A 7 13.10 -6.16 8.12
CA SER A 7 13.95 -7.33 7.81
C SER A 7 13.52 -8.61 8.53
N ASP A 8 12.39 -8.57 9.24
CA ASP A 8 11.72 -9.69 9.89
C ASP A 8 10.33 -9.88 9.25
N PRO A 9 10.23 -10.56 8.10
CA PRO A 9 8.99 -10.67 7.34
C PRO A 9 7.95 -11.50 8.10
N ALA A 10 6.68 -11.11 7.99
CA ALA A 10 5.57 -11.85 8.58
C ALA A 10 5.51 -13.28 8.02
N PRO A 11 5.39 -14.31 8.88
CA PRO A 11 5.05 -15.66 8.45
C PRO A 11 3.68 -15.68 7.75
N PRO A 12 3.38 -16.69 6.93
CA PRO A 12 2.03 -16.87 6.38
C PRO A 12 1.00 -16.98 7.51
N GLU A 13 -0.14 -16.30 7.39
CA GLU A 13 -1.21 -16.34 8.40
C GLU A 13 -1.83 -17.73 8.55
N PHE A 14 -1.82 -18.51 7.47
CA PHE A 14 -2.33 -19.87 7.43
C PHE A 14 -1.30 -20.81 6.79
N VAL A 15 -1.35 -22.07 7.20
CA VAL A 15 -0.51 -23.16 6.66
C VAL A 15 -1.36 -24.38 6.33
N ASP A 16 -0.87 -25.18 5.38
CA ASP A 16 -1.46 -26.48 5.10
C ASP A 16 -1.14 -27.47 6.24
N ALA A 17 -2.17 -28.14 6.75
CA ALA A 17 -2.06 -29.27 7.65
C ALA A 17 -2.88 -30.45 7.10
N GLU A 18 -2.62 -31.65 7.58
CA GLU A 18 -3.46 -32.82 7.27
C GLU A 18 -4.48 -33.02 8.39
N ASP A 19 -5.74 -33.21 8.02
CA ASP A 19 -6.77 -33.63 8.97
C ASP A 19 -6.68 -35.13 9.28
N ALA A 20 -7.54 -35.62 10.18
CA ALA A 20 -7.60 -37.04 10.55
C ALA A 20 -7.89 -37.99 9.36
N ALA A 21 -8.41 -37.47 8.24
CA ALA A 21 -8.69 -38.19 7.01
C ALA A 21 -7.58 -37.98 5.94
N LYS A 22 -6.42 -37.43 6.31
CA LYS A 22 -5.29 -37.09 5.42
C LYS A 22 -5.67 -36.11 4.30
N LYS A 23 -6.72 -35.31 4.50
CA LYS A 23 -7.06 -34.22 3.59
C LYS A 23 -6.28 -32.98 3.99
N LYS A 24 -5.74 -32.27 3.01
CA LYS A 24 -5.13 -30.95 3.23
C LYS A 24 -6.19 -29.95 3.68
N ILE A 25 -5.96 -29.34 4.84
CA ILE A 25 -6.78 -28.28 5.43
C ILE A 25 -5.90 -27.05 5.69
N HIS A 26 -6.49 -25.87 5.58
CA HIS A 26 -5.83 -24.62 5.91
C HIS A 26 -6.07 -24.32 7.39
N VAL A 27 -5.00 -24.22 8.19
CA VAL A 27 -5.08 -23.94 9.63
C VAL A 27 -4.32 -22.66 9.98
N PRO A 28 -4.74 -21.92 11.04
CA PRO A 28 -4.02 -20.74 11.49
C PRO A 28 -2.56 -21.05 11.87
N ASN A 29 -1.64 -20.15 11.52
CA ASN A 29 -0.23 -20.29 11.83
C ASN A 29 0.11 -19.64 13.18
N LEU A 30 0.48 -20.46 14.17
CA LEU A 30 0.92 -19.96 15.48
C LEU A 30 2.15 -19.05 15.39
N ALA A 31 3.04 -19.27 14.41
CA ALA A 31 4.20 -18.41 14.22
C ALA A 31 3.80 -16.99 13.79
N TYR A 32 2.74 -16.85 12.98
CA TYR A 32 2.17 -15.55 12.64
C TYR A 32 1.60 -14.87 13.88
N ASN A 33 0.85 -15.59 14.72
CA ASN A 33 0.29 -15.04 15.96
C ASN A 33 1.37 -14.50 16.92
N VAL A 34 2.49 -15.22 17.04
CA VAL A 34 3.63 -14.77 17.84
C VAL A 34 4.29 -13.54 17.22
N TRP A 35 4.49 -13.55 15.90
CA TRP A 35 5.07 -12.43 15.16
C TRP A 35 4.23 -11.16 15.30
N ILE A 36 2.91 -11.24 15.04
CA ILE A 36 2.02 -10.08 15.10
C ILE A 36 1.92 -9.54 16.52
N SER A 37 1.92 -10.40 17.53
CA SER A 37 1.91 -9.97 18.94
C SER A 37 3.15 -9.16 19.29
N ARG A 38 4.32 -9.53 18.75
CA ARG A 38 5.57 -8.78 18.96
C ARG A 38 5.55 -7.47 18.18
N ASP A 39 5.15 -7.50 16.91
CA ASP A 39 5.03 -6.31 16.06
C ASP A 39 4.10 -5.26 16.70
N GLN A 40 2.91 -5.67 17.16
CA GLN A 40 1.94 -4.77 17.79
C GLN A 40 2.40 -4.21 19.16
N GLN A 41 3.23 -4.96 19.91
CA GLN A 41 3.87 -4.42 21.12
C GLN A 41 4.83 -3.28 20.77
N VAL A 42 5.58 -3.41 19.68
CA VAL A 42 6.50 -2.37 19.21
C VAL A 42 5.72 -1.17 18.67
N VAL A 43 4.66 -1.39 17.89
CA VAL A 43 3.74 -0.32 17.44
C VAL A 43 3.19 0.46 18.64
N SER A 44 2.66 -0.25 19.64
CA SER A 44 2.12 0.38 20.85
C SER A 44 3.18 1.20 21.58
N TYR A 45 4.41 0.69 21.69
CA TYR A 45 5.51 1.43 22.29
C TYR A 45 5.84 2.71 21.51
N ILE A 46 5.96 2.61 20.18
CA ILE A 46 6.27 3.77 19.32
C ILE A 46 5.15 4.81 19.43
N VAL A 47 3.90 4.43 19.18
CA VAL A 47 2.74 5.34 19.21
C VAL A 47 2.63 6.08 20.54
N ASN A 48 2.83 5.39 21.67
CA ASN A 48 2.79 6.01 22.99
C ASN A 48 3.98 6.93 23.29
N SER A 49 5.03 6.91 22.47
CA SER A 49 6.22 7.77 22.59
C SER A 49 6.22 8.98 21.65
N LEU A 50 5.28 9.04 20.70
CA LEU A 50 5.18 10.11 19.71
C LEU A 50 4.45 11.35 20.27
N SER A 51 4.80 12.53 19.76
CA SER A 51 4.02 13.75 19.97
C SER A 51 2.77 13.77 19.09
N GLU A 52 1.76 14.54 19.48
CA GLU A 52 0.48 14.69 18.75
C GLU A 52 0.68 15.07 17.27
N ASP A 53 1.66 15.94 16.99
CA ASP A 53 1.98 16.37 15.63
C ASP A 53 2.36 15.19 14.72
N ILE A 54 3.08 14.20 15.27
CA ILE A 54 3.54 13.02 14.53
C ILE A 54 2.47 11.92 14.51
N LEU A 55 1.59 11.86 15.53
CA LEU A 55 0.49 10.87 15.56
C LEU A 55 -0.43 10.96 14.34
N SER A 56 -0.67 12.15 13.83
CA SER A 56 -1.47 12.35 12.61
C SER A 56 -0.86 11.71 11.35
N HIS A 57 0.48 11.58 11.30
CA HIS A 57 1.21 11.04 10.15
C HIS A 57 1.23 9.51 10.11
N VAL A 58 0.99 8.84 11.25
CA VAL A 58 1.01 7.38 11.37
C VAL A 58 -0.39 6.76 11.35
N TYR A 59 -1.43 7.57 11.13
CA TYR A 59 -2.81 7.09 11.07
C TYR A 59 -3.00 6.08 9.93
N GLY A 60 -3.52 4.89 10.27
CA GLY A 60 -3.75 3.80 9.31
C GLY A 60 -2.54 2.90 9.05
N MET A 61 -1.38 3.17 9.67
CA MET A 61 -0.23 2.27 9.65
C MET A 61 -0.41 1.16 10.68
N VAL A 62 -0.08 -0.07 10.29
CA VAL A 62 -0.40 -1.26 11.09
C VAL A 62 0.86 -1.89 11.68
N HIS A 63 1.97 -1.84 10.97
CA HIS A 63 3.20 -2.53 11.34
C HIS A 63 4.29 -1.59 11.85
N ALA A 64 5.16 -2.11 12.73
CA ALA A 64 6.21 -1.33 13.38
C ALA A 64 7.16 -0.66 12.37
N ALA A 65 7.48 -1.35 11.27
CA ALA A 65 8.31 -0.81 10.19
C ALA A 65 7.66 0.42 9.53
N GLU A 66 6.35 0.38 9.31
CA GLU A 66 5.59 1.48 8.69
C GLU A 66 5.63 2.71 9.60
N VAL A 67 5.22 2.53 10.87
CA VAL A 67 5.18 3.60 11.89
C VAL A 67 6.57 4.19 12.11
N TRP A 68 7.62 3.36 12.14
CA TRP A 68 9.01 3.81 12.30
C TRP A 68 9.52 4.63 11.10
N SER A 69 9.09 4.26 9.89
CA SER A 69 9.51 4.94 8.65
C SER A 69 8.74 6.22 8.36
N ALA A 70 7.57 6.42 8.97
CA ALA A 70 6.65 7.52 8.69
C ALA A 70 7.29 8.91 8.71
N PRO A 71 8.16 9.28 9.68
CA PRO A 71 8.79 10.61 9.70
C PRO A 71 9.73 10.88 8.53
N TYR A 72 10.22 9.82 7.89
CA TYR A 72 11.17 9.88 6.78
C TYR A 72 10.48 9.74 5.41
N MET A 73 9.19 9.39 5.39
CA MET A 73 8.40 9.34 4.17
C MET A 73 7.87 10.74 3.84
N PRO A 74 8.14 11.29 2.63
CA PRO A 74 7.52 12.54 2.23
C PRO A 74 6.01 12.38 2.24
N SER A 75 5.31 13.27 2.95
CA SER A 75 3.86 13.24 3.04
C SER A 75 3.26 13.38 1.64
N TYR A 76 2.58 12.33 1.16
CA TYR A 76 1.77 12.36 -0.06
C TYR A 76 0.47 13.17 0.18
N GLN A 77 0.56 14.35 0.78
CA GLN A 77 -0.53 15.29 0.86
C GLN A 77 -0.21 16.47 -0.05
N HIS A 78 -0.48 16.27 -1.34
CA HIS A 78 -1.38 17.03 -2.22
C HIS A 78 -1.18 16.48 -3.65
N GLN A 79 -2.29 16.17 -4.35
CA GLN A 79 -2.39 15.45 -5.65
C GLN A 79 -2.08 13.94 -5.52
N PHE A 80 -3.03 12.99 -5.58
CA PHE A 80 -4.11 12.83 -6.55
C PHE A 80 -5.30 12.06 -5.93
N ALA A 81 -6.49 12.32 -6.47
CA ALA A 81 -7.81 11.79 -6.12
C ALA A 81 -7.89 10.25 -5.95
N PRO A 82 -8.92 9.74 -5.23
CA PRO A 82 -9.12 8.29 -5.03
C PRO A 82 -9.28 7.59 -6.37
N ALA A 83 -8.53 6.52 -6.59
CA ALA A 83 -8.64 5.70 -7.79
C ALA A 83 -9.96 4.89 -7.77
N PRO A 84 -10.90 5.10 -8.72
CA PRO A 84 -11.91 4.11 -9.00
C PRO A 84 -11.38 3.22 -10.15
N TYR A 85 -11.08 1.97 -9.80
CA TYR A 85 -11.04 0.79 -10.67
C TYR A 85 -10.08 0.75 -11.87
N MET A 86 -9.32 -0.35 -11.89
CA MET A 86 -8.85 -1.07 -13.07
C MET A 86 -9.86 -0.99 -14.23
N TYR A 87 -9.63 -0.10 -15.21
CA TYR A 87 -10.12 -0.21 -16.59
C TYR A 87 -9.06 0.44 -17.51
N PRO A 88 -8.80 -0.11 -18.70
CA PRO A 88 -7.86 0.47 -19.65
C PRO A 88 -8.37 1.85 -20.10
N TYR A 89 -7.49 2.85 -20.02
CA TYR A 89 -7.76 4.25 -20.32
C TYR A 89 -8.36 4.43 -21.73
N MET A 90 -9.67 4.71 -21.83
CA MET A 90 -10.24 5.34 -23.02
C MET A 90 -10.21 6.85 -22.79
N PRO A 91 -9.60 7.65 -23.69
CA PRO A 91 -9.59 9.10 -23.56
C PRO A 91 -11.01 9.68 -23.76
N PRO A 92 -11.36 10.78 -23.06
CA PRO A 92 -12.70 11.36 -23.09
C PRO A 92 -13.09 11.86 -24.49
N PRO A 93 -14.38 11.80 -24.87
CA PRO A 93 -14.86 12.09 -26.23
C PRO A 93 -14.62 13.54 -26.68
N HIS A 94 -14.28 14.45 -25.78
CA HIS A 94 -13.95 15.85 -26.12
C HIS A 94 -12.49 16.04 -26.59
N GLN A 95 -11.63 15.01 -26.54
CA GLN A 95 -10.24 15.08 -27.00
C GLN A 95 -9.98 14.44 -28.37
N GLN A 96 -11.00 13.92 -29.04
CA GLN A 96 -10.89 13.66 -30.48
C GLN A 96 -10.95 15.02 -31.20
N ARG A 97 -9.80 15.70 -31.28
CA ARG A 97 -9.64 16.78 -32.25
C ARG A 97 -9.87 16.15 -33.62
N SER A 98 -10.97 16.52 -34.27
CA SER A 98 -11.20 16.22 -35.68
C SER A 98 -9.92 16.53 -36.47
N PRO A 99 -9.47 15.67 -37.38
CA PRO A 99 -8.32 16.00 -38.22
C PRO A 99 -8.62 17.30 -38.96
N ARG A 100 -7.75 18.30 -38.79
CA ARG A 100 -7.82 19.53 -39.58
C ARG A 100 -7.74 19.12 -41.05
N PRO A 101 -8.64 19.61 -41.94
CA PRO A 101 -8.47 19.40 -43.37
C PRO A 101 -7.12 20.02 -43.80
N PRO A 102 -6.43 19.41 -44.78
CA PRO A 102 -5.14 19.91 -45.25
C PRO A 102 -5.31 21.35 -45.76
N GLN A 103 -4.56 22.29 -45.17
CA GLN A 103 -4.43 23.63 -45.71
C GLN A 103 -3.66 23.53 -47.02
N LYS A 104 -4.27 24.01 -48.13
CA LYS A 104 -3.55 24.15 -49.39
C LYS A 104 -2.41 25.17 -49.20
N PRO A 105 -1.20 24.91 -49.71
CA PRO A 105 -0.12 25.88 -49.64
C PRO A 105 -0.52 27.18 -50.37
N PRO A 106 -0.01 28.34 -49.92
CA PRO A 106 -0.28 29.61 -50.58
C PRO A 106 0.18 29.52 -52.04
N GLN A 107 -0.73 29.76 -52.98
CA GLN A 107 -0.36 29.99 -54.37
C GLN A 107 0.43 31.30 -54.41
N GLN A 108 1.71 31.20 -54.76
CA GLN A 108 2.47 32.35 -55.22
C GLN A 108 1.95 32.71 -56.61
N GLN A 109 1.23 33.83 -56.72
CA GLN A 109 1.17 34.68 -57.91
C GLN A 109 1.11 36.14 -57.45
#